data_AF-A0A6A9T5R6-F1
#
_entry.id   AF-A0A6A9T5R6-F1
#
_cell.length_a   1.000
_cell.length_b   1.000
_cell.length_c   1.000
_cell.angle_alpha   90.00
_cell.angle_beta   90.00
_cell.angle_gamma   90.00
#
_symmetry.space_group_name_H-M   'P 1'
#
loop_
_entity.id
_entity.type
_entity.pdbx_description
1 polymer ?
#
loop_
_entity_poly.entity_id
_entity_poly.type
_entity_poly.pdbx_seq_one_letter_code
_entity_poly.pdbx_strand_id
1 'polypeptide(L)'
;MDERPHVVWITLDSVRADHTTMDGYGRDTTPNVAALADRADGQYLPNCFAHGKYTLTSTASMLTGTYPTSNGLGYDHRTLPEDIPSVPERFGALGYRTGGFSSNRYVSPETGLDRGFDEFTWIHPSTMLRSVPWRALAGFLVNLRRHSAGVTFDKYRHATAYLLNGSAKRWLRDGDDPVFLYAHYNEPHRPYYPPLSYRDRYTGDLSMSAADAGEFSMHVHENVERFIATGHTLGEDELDALRAMYDAEIRYTDECVRRLLAAVEGMDDREVVVVVTADHGELFGEYGLLGHKFVLKDELTRVPMVTSGLDDVADDRLVQHADVMETILDRVGGDTTGFEGRPLSAPPREFVVSQDHETDLEPYHRHNPDFDIAPFHLGDVSALRTADYRLHDSDGRTELFELPDQTTDRSGDDPDLTDRLAATLRAWLDDHDRDRPVARRATTPKRCANTSPIWATSERRLHRPDAYRSRMRSARAVHV
;
A
#
# COMPACT_ATOMS: atom_id res chain seq x y z
N MET A 1 -8.67 -19.53 31.32
CA MET A 1 -8.40 -18.22 30.71
C MET A 1 -8.96 -18.28 29.31
N ASP A 2 -9.32 -17.14 28.73
CA ASP A 2 -9.74 -17.09 27.34
C ASP A 2 -8.56 -17.52 26.45
N GLU A 3 -8.71 -18.63 25.73
CA GLU A 3 -7.64 -19.28 24.94
C GLU A 3 -7.50 -18.67 23.53
N ARG A 4 -8.33 -17.68 23.19
CA ARG A 4 -8.29 -17.04 21.88
C ARG A 4 -7.00 -16.25 21.68
N PRO A 5 -6.39 -16.30 20.48
CA PRO A 5 -5.14 -15.62 20.21
C PRO A 5 -5.32 -14.10 20.16
N HIS A 6 -4.23 -13.36 20.36
CA HIS A 6 -4.14 -12.01 19.84
C HIS A 6 -4.01 -12.04 18.32
N VAL A 7 -4.65 -11.10 17.62
CA VAL A 7 -4.57 -10.96 16.17
C VAL A 7 -3.91 -9.63 15.82
N VAL A 8 -2.84 -9.69 15.03
CA VAL A 8 -2.06 -8.53 14.64
C VAL A 8 -1.96 -8.46 13.12
N TRP A 9 -2.54 -7.42 12.53
CA TRP A 9 -2.43 -7.13 11.11
C TRP A 9 -1.55 -5.90 10.88
N ILE A 10 -0.46 -6.07 10.15
CA ILE A 10 0.49 -5.00 9.83
C ILE A 10 0.54 -4.79 8.32
N THR A 11 0.24 -3.57 7.89
CA THR A 11 0.34 -3.14 6.50
C THR A 11 1.47 -2.13 6.36
N LEU A 12 2.35 -2.35 5.37
CA LEU A 12 3.43 -1.46 4.95
C LEU A 12 3.00 -0.77 3.66
N ASP A 13 2.82 0.55 3.69
CA ASP A 13 2.27 1.31 2.56
C ASP A 13 3.22 1.32 1.36
N SER A 14 2.73 0.85 0.21
CA SER A 14 3.47 0.89 -1.07
C SER A 14 4.74 0.00 -1.13
N VAL A 15 4.83 -1.09 -0.35
CA VAL A 15 5.96 -2.04 -0.43
C VAL A 15 5.79 -3.04 -1.58
N ARG A 16 6.71 -3.02 -2.53
CA ARG A 16 6.78 -4.05 -3.59
C ARG A 16 7.31 -5.37 -3.05
N ALA A 17 6.73 -6.48 -3.52
CA ALA A 17 7.20 -7.82 -3.16
C ALA A 17 8.68 -8.03 -3.52
N ASP A 18 9.10 -7.62 -4.73
CA ASP A 18 10.46 -7.79 -5.27
C ASP A 18 11.51 -6.88 -4.64
N HIS A 19 11.13 -6.04 -3.67
CA HIS A 19 12.03 -5.24 -2.84
C HIS A 19 12.15 -5.79 -1.41
N THR A 20 11.68 -7.02 -1.15
CA THR A 20 11.76 -7.66 0.17
C THR A 20 12.81 -8.77 0.20
N THR A 21 13.39 -9.00 1.38
CA THR A 21 14.35 -10.12 1.60
C THR A 21 13.72 -11.47 1.23
N MET A 22 12.39 -11.62 1.33
CA MET A 22 11.70 -12.90 1.17
C MET A 22 11.50 -13.29 -0.29
N ASP A 23 11.40 -12.27 -1.16
CA ASP A 23 11.30 -12.45 -2.60
C ASP A 23 12.68 -12.52 -3.27
N GLY A 24 13.75 -12.64 -2.48
CA GLY A 24 15.12 -12.79 -2.97
C GLY A 24 15.78 -11.49 -3.41
N TYR A 25 15.30 -10.33 -2.95
CA TYR A 25 15.90 -9.04 -3.29
C TYR A 25 17.36 -8.94 -2.85
N GLY A 26 18.20 -8.32 -3.68
CA GLY A 26 19.65 -8.25 -3.44
C GLY A 26 20.07 -7.43 -2.22
N ARG A 27 19.18 -6.56 -1.71
CA ARG A 27 19.38 -5.77 -0.48
C ARG A 27 18.56 -6.39 0.64
N ASP A 28 19.17 -6.51 1.82
CA ASP A 28 18.49 -7.01 3.02
C ASP A 28 17.59 -5.94 3.64
N THR A 29 16.41 -5.74 3.05
CA THR A 29 15.43 -4.68 3.39
C THR A 29 14.47 -5.10 4.49
N THR A 30 14.11 -6.39 4.58
CA THR A 30 13.11 -6.89 5.54
C THR A 30 13.59 -8.09 6.39
N PRO A 31 14.78 -8.03 7.04
CA PRO A 31 15.31 -9.17 7.79
C PRO A 31 14.47 -9.59 8.99
N ASN A 32 13.67 -8.68 9.59
CA ASN A 32 12.86 -9.05 10.75
C ASN A 32 11.54 -9.70 10.34
N VAL A 33 10.94 -9.25 9.24
CA VAL A 33 9.82 -9.95 8.59
C VAL A 33 10.30 -11.31 8.05
N ALA A 34 11.54 -11.41 7.57
CA ALA A 34 12.16 -12.68 7.22
C ALA A 34 12.20 -13.66 8.39
N ALA A 35 12.72 -13.19 9.53
CA ALA A 35 12.78 -13.99 10.73
C ALA A 35 11.39 -14.40 11.25
N LEU A 36 10.33 -13.65 10.92
CA LEU A 36 8.94 -14.05 11.20
C LEU A 36 8.49 -15.19 10.28
N ALA A 37 8.78 -15.10 8.98
CA ALA A 37 8.47 -16.15 8.01
C ALA A 37 9.25 -17.46 8.29
N ASP A 38 10.47 -17.37 8.82
CA ASP A 38 11.33 -18.52 9.15
C ASP A 38 10.95 -19.21 10.48
N ARG A 39 9.92 -18.74 11.20
CA ARG A 39 9.44 -19.40 12.42
C ARG A 39 8.80 -20.74 12.09
N ALA A 40 8.66 -21.60 13.10
CA ALA A 40 8.04 -22.92 12.93
C ALA A 40 6.57 -22.85 12.51
N ASP A 41 5.88 -21.79 12.94
CA ASP A 41 4.49 -21.43 12.64
C ASP A 41 4.40 -20.28 11.62
N GLY A 42 5.52 -19.93 10.98
CA GLY A 42 5.66 -18.84 10.02
C GLY A 42 5.67 -19.32 8.58
N GLN A 43 5.14 -18.50 7.67
CA GLN A 43 5.17 -18.76 6.23
C GLN A 43 5.17 -17.47 5.41
N TYR A 44 5.82 -17.52 4.25
CA TYR A 44 5.78 -16.49 3.22
C TYR A 44 4.90 -16.96 2.05
N LEU A 45 3.93 -16.14 1.65
CA LEU A 45 3.02 -16.36 0.52
C LEU A 45 3.48 -15.48 -0.66
N PRO A 46 4.21 -16.03 -1.65
CA PRO A 46 4.89 -15.24 -2.69
C PRO A 46 3.94 -14.60 -3.72
N ASN A 47 2.71 -15.12 -3.80
CA ASN A 47 1.70 -14.75 -4.80
C ASN A 47 0.49 -14.10 -4.14
N CYS A 48 0.73 -13.13 -3.25
CA CYS A 48 -0.33 -12.27 -2.71
C CYS A 48 -0.56 -11.05 -3.60
N PHE A 49 -1.82 -10.76 -3.90
CA PHE A 49 -2.22 -9.65 -4.75
C PHE A 49 -3.16 -8.67 -4.04
N ALA A 50 -2.88 -7.38 -4.20
CA ALA A 50 -3.72 -6.28 -3.78
C ALA A 50 -5.02 -6.22 -4.59
N HIS A 51 -6.09 -5.76 -3.95
CA HIS A 51 -7.40 -5.59 -4.60
C HIS A 51 -7.46 -4.35 -5.49
N GLY A 52 -6.52 -3.42 -5.34
CA GLY A 52 -6.37 -2.28 -6.22
C GLY A 52 -4.96 -1.73 -6.20
N LYS A 53 -4.74 -0.62 -6.92
CA LYS A 53 -3.40 -0.02 -7.06
C LYS A 53 -3.02 0.96 -5.95
N TYR A 54 -3.94 1.35 -5.06
CA TYR A 54 -3.67 2.40 -4.08
C TYR A 54 -4.35 2.14 -2.72
N THR A 55 -3.91 2.84 -1.68
CA THR A 55 -4.28 2.54 -0.29
C THR A 55 -5.76 2.40 0.00
N LEU A 56 -6.61 3.28 -0.55
CA LEU A 56 -8.04 3.29 -0.19
C LEU A 56 -8.75 2.01 -0.63
N THR A 57 -8.57 1.61 -1.90
CA THR A 57 -9.23 0.42 -2.46
C THR A 57 -8.70 -0.85 -1.80
N SER A 58 -7.38 -0.99 -1.67
CA SER A 58 -6.77 -2.16 -1.05
C SER A 58 -7.13 -2.28 0.44
N THR A 59 -7.04 -1.18 1.21
CA THR A 59 -7.32 -1.23 2.66
C THR A 59 -8.81 -1.42 2.95
N ALA A 60 -9.69 -0.87 2.11
CA ALA A 60 -11.12 -1.17 2.22
C ALA A 60 -11.35 -2.68 2.13
N SER A 61 -10.78 -3.35 1.12
CA SER A 61 -10.88 -4.81 0.99
C SER A 61 -10.27 -5.58 2.16
N MET A 62 -9.16 -5.11 2.74
CA MET A 62 -8.60 -5.70 3.96
C MET A 62 -9.57 -5.61 5.15
N LEU A 63 -10.23 -4.47 5.31
CA LEU A 63 -11.06 -4.16 6.49
C LEU A 63 -12.54 -4.50 6.30
N THR A 64 -12.96 -4.96 5.12
CA THR A 64 -14.33 -5.43 4.86
C THR A 64 -14.39 -6.88 4.42
N GLY A 65 -13.29 -7.42 3.88
CA GLY A 65 -13.28 -8.73 3.23
C GLY A 65 -13.96 -8.75 1.86
N THR A 66 -14.17 -7.59 1.23
CA THR A 66 -14.93 -7.47 -0.03
C THR A 66 -14.16 -6.70 -1.10
N TYR A 67 -14.44 -6.96 -2.38
CA TYR A 67 -13.80 -6.30 -3.51
C TYR A 67 -14.24 -4.83 -3.66
N PRO A 68 -13.42 -3.99 -4.33
CA PRO A 68 -13.77 -2.60 -4.60
C PRO A 68 -15.13 -2.39 -5.27
N THR A 69 -15.56 -3.26 -6.19
CA THR A 69 -16.92 -3.20 -6.76
C THR A 69 -18.04 -3.43 -5.75
N SER A 70 -17.77 -4.17 -4.68
CA SER A 70 -18.77 -4.52 -3.66
C SER A 70 -18.81 -3.51 -2.52
N ASN A 71 -17.66 -2.98 -2.11
CA ASN A 71 -17.59 -1.93 -1.07
C ASN A 71 -17.71 -0.51 -1.60
N GLY A 72 -17.45 -0.31 -2.89
CA GLY A 72 -17.50 0.98 -3.57
C GLY A 72 -16.42 1.98 -3.14
N LEU A 73 -15.48 1.64 -2.24
CA LEU A 73 -14.52 2.60 -1.70
C LEU A 73 -13.43 2.90 -2.71
N GLY A 74 -13.33 4.17 -3.08
CA GLY A 74 -12.43 4.57 -4.16
C GLY A 74 -12.98 4.30 -5.56
N TYR A 75 -14.22 3.81 -5.63
CA TYR A 75 -15.04 3.66 -6.83
C TYR A 75 -16.24 4.63 -6.75
N ASP A 76 -17.34 4.19 -6.15
CA ASP A 76 -18.62 4.89 -6.08
C ASP A 76 -18.80 5.72 -4.79
N HIS A 77 -18.00 5.41 -3.77
CA HIS A 77 -18.14 5.92 -2.42
C HIS A 77 -16.81 6.48 -1.89
N ARG A 78 -16.94 7.61 -1.17
CA ARG A 78 -15.82 8.24 -0.46
C ARG A 78 -15.66 7.72 0.96
N THR A 79 -16.73 7.12 1.50
CA THR A 79 -16.85 6.66 2.88
C THR A 79 -17.49 5.28 2.89
N LEU A 80 -17.04 4.41 3.79
CA LEU A 80 -17.55 3.04 3.93
C LEU A 80 -19.08 3.04 4.10
N PRO A 81 -19.85 2.38 3.22
CA PRO A 81 -21.29 2.24 3.38
C PRO A 81 -21.66 1.58 4.72
N GLU A 82 -22.70 2.09 5.38
CA GLU A 82 -23.10 1.65 6.72
C GLU A 82 -23.53 0.17 6.76
N ASP A 83 -24.07 -0.35 5.67
CA ASP A 83 -24.59 -1.71 5.52
C ASP A 83 -23.51 -2.79 5.34
N ILE A 84 -22.25 -2.38 5.12
CA ILE A 84 -21.12 -3.31 4.97
C ILE A 84 -20.42 -3.46 6.32
N PRO A 85 -20.51 -4.60 7.02
CA PRO A 85 -19.85 -4.74 8.31
C PRO A 85 -18.33 -4.78 8.15
N SER A 86 -17.63 -4.00 8.96
CA SER A 86 -16.18 -3.95 8.99
C SER A 86 -15.58 -5.08 9.83
N VAL A 87 -14.34 -5.47 9.53
CA VAL A 87 -13.54 -6.44 10.28
C VAL A 87 -13.42 -6.07 11.76
N PRO A 88 -13.13 -4.81 12.14
CA PRO A 88 -13.08 -4.43 13.55
C PRO A 88 -14.43 -4.62 14.26
N GLU A 89 -15.57 -4.32 13.62
CA GLU A 89 -16.90 -4.61 14.20
C GLU A 89 -17.09 -6.11 14.47
N ARG A 90 -16.60 -6.97 13.56
CA ARG A 90 -16.68 -8.43 13.68
C ARG A 90 -15.82 -8.96 14.83
N PHE A 91 -14.59 -8.45 14.98
CA PHE A 91 -13.75 -8.78 16.14
C PHE A 91 -14.35 -8.26 17.45
N GLY A 92 -14.89 -7.04 17.45
CA GLY A 92 -15.56 -6.45 18.62
C GLY A 92 -16.78 -7.28 19.05
N ALA A 93 -17.55 -7.82 18.11
CA ALA A 93 -18.68 -8.71 18.40
C ALA A 93 -18.25 -10.04 19.06
N LEU A 94 -17.02 -10.48 18.83
CA LEU A 94 -16.40 -11.59 19.54
C LEU A 94 -15.87 -11.18 20.93
N GLY A 95 -15.83 -9.91 21.27
CA GLY A 95 -15.25 -9.42 22.52
C GLY A 95 -13.73 -9.24 22.47
N TYR A 96 -13.16 -9.08 21.27
CA TYR A 96 -11.80 -8.56 21.15
C TYR A 96 -11.81 -7.06 21.41
N ARG A 97 -10.76 -6.58 22.07
CA ARG A 97 -10.43 -5.15 22.04
C ARG A 97 -9.84 -4.80 20.70
N THR A 98 -10.38 -3.79 20.01
CA THR A 98 -9.97 -3.44 18.65
C THR A 98 -9.20 -2.12 18.60
N GLY A 99 -7.97 -2.15 18.08
CA GLY A 99 -7.07 -1.00 18.03
C GLY A 99 -6.55 -0.74 16.61
N GLY A 100 -6.83 0.45 16.07
CA GLY A 100 -6.40 0.87 14.74
C GLY A 100 -5.41 2.03 14.81
N PHE A 101 -4.26 1.91 14.13
CA PHE A 101 -3.20 2.92 14.15
C PHE A 101 -2.72 3.22 12.73
N SER A 102 -2.83 4.47 12.30
CA SER A 102 -2.47 4.90 10.95
C SER A 102 -1.97 6.34 10.92
N SER A 103 -1.02 6.63 10.03
CA SER A 103 -0.70 8.01 9.59
C SER A 103 -1.23 8.32 8.19
N ASN A 104 -1.73 7.32 7.46
CA ASN A 104 -2.30 7.49 6.13
C ASN A 104 -3.73 8.05 6.23
N ARG A 105 -4.02 9.11 5.47
CA ARG A 105 -5.32 9.78 5.45
C ARG A 105 -6.45 8.87 4.92
N TYR A 106 -6.16 7.98 3.97
CA TYR A 106 -7.16 7.07 3.41
C TYR A 106 -7.63 6.02 4.42
N VAL A 107 -6.82 5.78 5.46
CA VAL A 107 -7.16 4.93 6.60
C VAL A 107 -7.44 5.86 7.78
N SER A 108 -8.62 6.47 7.80
CA SER A 108 -9.00 7.45 8.81
C SER A 108 -10.52 7.60 8.95
N PRO A 109 -11.02 8.37 9.92
CA PRO A 109 -12.43 8.72 10.03
C PRO A 109 -13.03 9.42 8.81
N GLU A 110 -12.20 10.00 7.94
CA GLU A 110 -12.68 10.66 6.72
C GLU A 110 -13.23 9.67 5.68
N THR A 111 -12.82 8.41 5.74
CA THR A 111 -13.25 7.33 4.82
C THR A 111 -14.10 6.28 5.52
N GLY A 112 -14.34 6.41 6.83
CA GLY A 112 -15.11 5.43 7.63
C GLY A 112 -14.39 4.11 7.87
N LEU A 113 -13.10 4.00 7.52
CA LEU A 113 -12.28 2.81 7.77
C LEU A 113 -11.80 2.70 9.23
N ASP A 114 -12.12 3.69 10.07
CA ASP A 114 -11.95 3.64 11.53
C ASP A 114 -13.11 2.92 12.24
N ARG A 115 -14.21 2.62 11.52
CA ARG A 115 -15.40 2.03 12.10
C ARG A 115 -15.10 0.67 12.73
N GLY A 116 -15.65 0.45 13.92
CA GLY A 116 -15.51 -0.78 14.70
C GLY A 116 -14.26 -0.89 15.56
N PHE A 117 -13.30 0.03 15.42
CA PHE A 117 -12.17 0.11 16.35
C PHE A 117 -12.62 0.79 17.66
N ASP A 118 -12.37 0.14 18.80
CA ASP A 118 -12.58 0.74 20.13
C ASP A 118 -11.68 1.97 20.31
N GLU A 119 -10.44 1.88 19.82
CA GLU A 119 -9.52 3.00 19.72
C GLU A 119 -8.92 3.10 18.32
N PHE A 120 -9.20 4.20 17.63
CA PHE A 120 -8.53 4.55 16.38
C PHE A 120 -7.64 5.78 16.55
N THR A 121 -6.35 5.64 16.31
CA THR A 121 -5.37 6.73 16.39
C THR A 121 -4.87 7.10 15.01
N TRP A 122 -5.34 8.27 14.52
CA TRP A 122 -4.80 8.92 13.34
C TRP A 122 -3.66 9.87 13.68
N ILE A 123 -2.45 9.53 13.21
CA ILE A 123 -1.19 10.21 13.49
C ILE A 123 -0.94 11.24 12.40
N HIS A 124 -1.46 12.45 12.63
CA HIS A 124 -1.29 13.57 11.72
C HIS A 124 -0.64 14.75 12.46
N PRO A 125 0.19 15.60 11.81
CA PRO A 125 0.82 16.74 12.48
C PRO A 125 -0.14 17.65 13.26
N SER A 126 -1.37 17.84 12.79
CA SER A 126 -2.38 18.67 13.48
C SER A 126 -3.01 17.99 14.70
N THR A 127 -2.96 16.66 14.80
CA THR A 127 -3.58 15.88 15.89
C THR A 127 -2.54 15.27 16.84
N MET A 128 -1.27 15.26 16.45
CA MET A 128 -0.19 14.55 17.13
C MET A 128 -0.07 14.85 18.64
N LEU A 129 -0.21 16.11 19.06
CA LEU A 129 -0.15 16.49 20.48
C LEU A 129 -1.29 15.90 21.33
N ARG A 130 -2.42 15.56 20.71
CA ARG A 130 -3.59 14.97 21.36
C ARG A 130 -3.58 13.44 21.23
N SER A 131 -3.22 12.93 20.07
CA SER A 131 -3.36 11.51 19.72
C SER A 131 -2.14 10.67 20.10
N VAL A 132 -0.95 11.26 20.21
CA VAL A 132 0.28 10.52 20.51
C VAL A 132 0.65 10.65 22.00
N PRO A 133 1.03 9.56 22.69
CA PRO A 133 1.47 9.62 24.07
C PRO A 133 2.68 10.55 24.26
N TRP A 134 2.64 11.42 25.28
CA TRP A 134 3.72 12.39 25.52
C TRP A 134 5.11 11.74 25.65
N ARG A 135 5.20 10.54 26.23
CA ARG A 135 6.48 9.80 26.36
C ARG A 135 7.02 9.37 24.99
N ALA A 136 6.15 8.95 24.08
CA ALA A 136 6.52 8.62 22.71
C ALA A 136 6.95 9.89 21.96
N LEU A 137 6.21 10.99 22.09
CA LEU A 137 6.58 12.27 21.49
C LEU A 137 7.94 12.77 22.01
N ALA A 138 8.17 12.73 23.33
CA ALA A 138 9.44 13.10 23.93
C ALA A 138 10.58 12.17 23.46
N GLY A 139 10.35 10.86 23.41
CA GLY A 139 11.30 9.88 22.89
C GLY A 139 11.68 10.13 21.43
N PHE A 140 10.70 10.49 20.60
CA PHE A 140 10.88 10.86 19.19
C PHE A 140 11.71 12.14 19.06
N LEU A 141 11.38 13.19 19.81
CA LEU A 141 12.11 14.47 19.79
C LEU A 141 13.57 14.32 20.25
N VAL A 142 13.82 13.54 21.31
CA VAL A 142 15.18 13.25 21.79
C VAL A 142 15.99 12.45 20.76
N ASN A 143 15.33 11.56 20.02
CA ASN A 143 15.96 10.68 19.04
C ASN A 143 15.62 11.05 17.60
N LEU A 144 15.42 12.35 17.33
CA LEU A 144 14.87 12.82 16.06
C LEU A 144 15.73 12.43 14.84
N ARG A 145 17.04 12.32 15.00
CA ARG A 145 17.94 11.84 13.93
C ARG A 145 17.89 10.33 13.72
N ARG A 146 17.47 9.57 14.74
CA ARG A 146 17.35 8.11 14.67
C ARG A 146 16.00 7.68 14.08
N HIS A 147 14.97 8.48 14.32
CA HIS A 147 13.59 8.15 13.95
C HIS A 147 13.01 9.09 12.89
N SER A 148 13.80 10.05 12.38
CA SER A 148 13.33 11.06 11.43
C SER A 148 14.48 11.80 10.72
N ALA A 149 14.14 12.82 9.92
CA ALA A 149 15.06 13.68 9.17
C ALA A 149 15.87 14.69 10.01
N GLY A 150 15.83 14.62 11.34
CA GLY A 150 16.38 15.67 12.20
C GLY A 150 15.48 16.91 12.26
N VAL A 151 16.04 18.09 12.55
CA VAL A 151 15.27 19.32 12.76
C VAL A 151 14.85 19.93 11.42
N THR A 152 13.58 19.77 11.07
CA THR A 152 12.93 20.40 9.91
C THR A 152 11.46 20.69 10.25
N PHE A 153 10.85 21.61 9.51
CA PHE A 153 9.40 21.88 9.58
C PHE A 153 8.63 21.25 8.42
N ASP A 154 9.35 20.65 7.48
CA ASP A 154 8.77 19.92 6.37
C ASP A 154 8.27 18.56 6.84
N LYS A 155 6.95 18.45 7.01
CA LYS A 155 6.29 17.24 7.51
C LYS A 155 6.57 16.01 6.64
N TYR A 156 6.82 16.19 5.34
CA TYR A 156 7.00 15.09 4.40
C TYR A 156 8.34 14.37 4.59
N ARG A 157 9.29 14.99 5.31
CA ARG A 157 10.59 14.37 5.65
C ARG A 157 10.53 13.54 6.94
N HIS A 158 9.40 13.53 7.63
CA HIS A 158 9.29 12.91 8.94
C HIS A 158 8.63 11.54 8.87
N ALA A 159 9.41 10.49 9.16
CA ALA A 159 8.86 9.16 9.42
C ALA A 159 8.04 9.13 10.73
N THR A 160 6.91 8.45 10.69
CA THR A 160 5.88 8.37 11.72
C THR A 160 5.80 6.99 12.40
N ALA A 161 6.41 5.94 11.83
CA ALA A 161 6.42 4.57 12.38
C ALA A 161 6.76 4.48 13.89
N TYR A 162 7.70 5.29 14.38
CA TYR A 162 8.05 5.31 15.80
C TYR A 162 6.89 5.82 16.68
N LEU A 163 6.19 6.86 16.23
CA LEU A 163 5.05 7.43 16.94
C LEU A 163 3.86 6.45 16.91
N LEU A 164 3.67 5.76 15.79
CA LEU A 164 2.69 4.68 15.64
C LEU A 164 2.90 3.59 16.69
N ASN A 165 4.13 3.08 16.78
CA ASN A 165 4.51 2.12 17.81
C ASN A 165 4.28 2.65 19.23
N GLY A 166 4.53 3.94 19.46
CA GLY A 166 4.30 4.59 20.76
C GLY A 166 2.83 4.57 21.17
N SER A 167 1.93 4.89 20.24
CA SER A 167 0.47 4.86 20.45
C SER A 167 -0.03 3.43 20.65
N ALA A 168 0.34 2.50 19.76
CA ALA A 168 -0.03 1.09 19.87
C ALA A 168 0.42 0.48 21.20
N LYS A 169 1.69 0.69 21.59
CA LYS A 169 2.23 0.20 22.88
C LYS A 169 1.59 0.81 24.11
N ARG A 170 0.98 1.99 24.00
CA ARG A 170 0.20 2.55 25.09
C ARG A 170 -1.11 1.79 25.21
N TRP A 171 -1.83 1.64 24.12
CA TRP A 171 -3.12 0.96 24.08
C TRP A 171 -3.03 -0.50 24.52
N LEU A 172 -1.96 -1.21 24.13
CA LEU A 172 -1.71 -2.61 24.51
C LEU A 172 -1.48 -2.82 26.03
N ARG A 173 -1.32 -1.77 26.83
CA ARG A 173 -1.14 -1.91 28.29
C ARG A 173 -2.44 -2.03 29.07
N ASP A 174 -3.56 -1.79 28.42
CA ASP A 174 -4.87 -1.71 29.05
C ASP A 174 -5.65 -3.01 28.78
N GLY A 175 -6.29 -3.59 29.80
CA GLY A 175 -7.19 -4.74 29.67
C GLY A 175 -6.50 -6.11 29.58
N ASP A 176 -7.31 -7.16 29.79
CA ASP A 176 -6.89 -8.58 29.73
C ASP A 176 -7.60 -9.34 28.58
N ASP A 177 -8.42 -8.65 27.77
CA ASP A 177 -9.14 -9.26 26.65
C ASP A 177 -8.21 -9.49 25.44
N PRO A 178 -8.47 -10.47 24.56
CA PRO A 178 -7.70 -10.62 23.32
C PRO A 178 -7.82 -9.34 22.46
N VAL A 179 -6.82 -9.09 21.63
CA VAL A 179 -6.71 -7.84 20.87
C VAL A 179 -6.72 -8.12 19.39
N PHE A 180 -7.44 -7.29 18.63
CA PHE A 180 -7.26 -7.16 17.20
C PHE A 180 -6.56 -5.82 16.94
N LEU A 181 -5.28 -5.88 16.59
CA LEU A 181 -4.47 -4.72 16.29
C LEU A 181 -4.28 -4.58 14.78
N TYR A 182 -4.70 -3.46 14.23
CA TYR A 182 -4.41 -3.07 12.85
C TYR A 182 -3.42 -1.89 12.84
N ALA A 183 -2.23 -2.11 12.29
CA ALA A 183 -1.19 -1.08 12.14
C ALA A 183 -0.90 -0.84 10.67
N HIS A 184 -1.14 0.38 10.21
CA HIS A 184 -0.84 0.81 8.84
C HIS A 184 0.31 1.81 8.86
N TYR A 185 1.51 1.33 8.56
CA TYR A 185 2.69 2.18 8.42
C TYR A 185 2.65 2.89 7.08
N ASN A 186 2.73 4.22 7.09
CA ASN A 186 2.77 5.03 5.87
C ASN A 186 4.12 4.93 5.15
N GLU A 187 5.16 4.40 5.79
CA GLU A 187 6.46 4.18 5.14
C GLU A 187 6.48 2.82 4.42
N PRO A 188 7.04 2.70 3.20
CA PRO A 188 7.84 3.69 2.46
C PRO A 188 7.07 4.53 1.42
N HIS A 189 5.78 4.85 1.59
CA HIS A 189 5.08 5.68 0.60
C HIS A 189 5.82 7.02 0.37
N ARG A 190 5.84 7.47 -0.89
CA ARG A 190 6.47 8.73 -1.30
C ARG A 190 6.12 9.94 -0.38
N PRO A 191 7.07 10.88 -0.15
CA PRO A 191 8.46 10.87 -0.62
C PRO A 191 9.34 9.91 0.18
N TYR A 192 10.28 9.24 -0.49
CA TYR A 192 11.21 8.33 0.17
C TYR A 192 12.29 9.13 0.89
N TYR A 193 12.12 9.37 2.18
CA TYR A 193 13.03 10.17 3.01
C TYR A 193 13.31 9.46 4.34
N PRO A 194 14.19 8.43 4.34
CA PRO A 194 14.44 7.61 5.52
C PRO A 194 15.04 8.42 6.67
N PRO A 195 14.85 7.97 7.92
CA PRO A 195 15.54 8.55 9.07
C PRO A 195 17.05 8.65 8.84
N LEU A 196 17.68 9.70 9.38
CA LEU A 196 19.11 9.95 9.15
C LEU A 196 20.01 8.77 9.57
N SER A 197 19.59 7.95 10.53
CA SER A 197 20.35 6.74 10.92
C SER A 197 20.26 5.57 9.95
N TYR A 198 19.32 5.59 9.00
CA TYR A 198 19.12 4.58 7.97
C TYR A 198 19.45 5.09 6.57
N ARG A 199 19.50 6.41 6.37
CA ARG A 199 19.67 7.04 5.07
C ARG A 199 20.91 6.56 4.30
N ASP A 200 22.01 6.29 4.97
CA ASP A 200 23.28 5.90 4.32
C ASP A 200 23.37 4.36 4.09
N ARG A 201 22.33 3.58 4.41
CA ARG A 201 22.37 2.11 4.48
C ARG A 201 22.66 1.44 3.14
N TYR A 202 22.10 1.97 2.05
CA TYR A 202 22.21 1.41 0.69
C TYR A 202 22.81 2.40 -0.31
N THR A 203 23.56 3.39 0.17
CA THR A 203 24.09 4.48 -0.67
C THR A 203 25.57 4.32 -1.03
N GLY A 204 26.18 3.18 -0.69
CA GLY A 204 27.63 2.97 -0.84
C GLY A 204 28.12 3.04 -2.29
N ASP A 205 27.29 2.59 -3.22
CA ASP A 205 27.62 2.51 -4.65
C ASP A 205 27.01 3.67 -5.48
N LEU A 206 26.35 4.63 -4.84
CA LEU A 206 25.73 5.75 -5.54
C LEU A 206 26.76 6.77 -6.02
N SER A 207 26.50 7.37 -7.18
CA SER A 207 27.31 8.48 -7.71
C SER A 207 27.08 9.80 -6.96
N MET A 208 26.05 9.86 -6.10
CA MET A 208 25.70 11.03 -5.30
C MET A 208 25.68 10.71 -3.81
N SER A 209 25.77 11.74 -2.96
CA SER A 209 25.72 11.55 -1.51
C SER A 209 24.32 11.11 -1.07
N ALA A 210 24.22 10.44 0.07
CA ALA A 210 22.93 10.05 0.66
C ALA A 210 22.01 11.25 0.96
N ALA A 211 22.60 12.42 1.26
CA ALA A 211 21.84 13.65 1.42
C ALA A 211 21.24 14.13 0.08
N ASP A 212 22.05 14.10 -0.99
CA ASP A 212 21.58 14.48 -2.32
C ASP A 212 20.53 13.48 -2.85
N ALA A 213 20.67 12.19 -2.57
CA ALA A 213 19.67 11.18 -2.89
C ALA A 213 18.33 11.45 -2.19
N GLY A 214 18.36 11.83 -0.91
CA GLY A 214 17.15 12.24 -0.19
C GLY A 214 16.50 13.50 -0.75
N GLU A 215 17.28 14.51 -1.13
CA GLU A 215 16.74 15.72 -1.79
C GLU A 215 16.23 15.41 -3.22
N PHE A 216 16.87 14.49 -3.93
CA PHE A 216 16.41 14.03 -5.23
C PHE A 216 15.06 13.30 -5.12
N SER A 217 14.90 12.41 -4.13
CA SER A 217 13.62 11.77 -3.83
C SER A 217 12.49 12.79 -3.56
N MET A 218 12.78 13.84 -2.78
CA MET A 218 11.84 14.96 -2.57
C MET A 218 11.51 15.67 -3.89
N HIS A 219 12.53 15.92 -4.73
CA HIS A 219 12.32 16.55 -6.03
C HIS A 219 11.40 15.73 -6.94
N VAL A 220 11.60 14.41 -6.99
CA VAL A 220 10.73 13.49 -7.74
C VAL A 220 9.31 13.55 -7.18
N HIS A 221 9.12 13.46 -5.86
CA HIS A 221 7.80 13.53 -5.23
C HIS A 221 7.04 14.81 -5.58
N GLU A 222 7.71 15.97 -5.52
CA GLU A 222 7.13 17.27 -5.83
C GLU A 222 6.80 17.48 -7.32
N ASN A 223 7.38 16.66 -8.22
CA ASN A 223 7.31 16.88 -9.67
C ASN A 223 6.88 15.62 -10.45
N VAL A 224 6.34 14.62 -9.77
CA VAL A 224 5.98 13.32 -10.35
C VAL A 224 4.93 13.42 -11.46
N GLU A 225 3.88 14.23 -11.30
CA GLU A 225 2.88 14.43 -12.35
C GLU A 225 3.53 15.10 -13.58
N ARG A 226 4.45 16.05 -13.38
CA ARG A 226 5.23 16.65 -14.47
C ARG A 226 6.13 15.63 -15.15
N PHE A 227 6.81 14.77 -14.38
CA PHE A 227 7.73 13.77 -14.92
C PHE A 227 6.99 12.79 -15.83
N ILE A 228 5.85 12.28 -15.36
CA ILE A 228 4.98 11.41 -16.15
C ILE A 228 4.44 12.15 -17.38
N ALA A 229 3.85 13.34 -17.18
CA ALA A 229 3.21 14.09 -18.26
C ALA A 229 4.18 14.49 -19.40
N THR A 230 5.46 14.68 -19.08
CA THR A 230 6.49 15.09 -20.04
C THR A 230 7.34 13.93 -20.57
N GLY A 231 7.05 12.69 -20.15
CA GLY A 231 7.84 11.52 -20.52
C GLY A 231 9.28 11.57 -20.01
N HIS A 232 9.52 12.21 -18.87
CA HIS A 232 10.85 12.31 -18.28
C HIS A 232 11.28 10.96 -17.71
N THR A 233 12.26 10.33 -18.35
CA THR A 233 12.89 9.10 -17.86
C THR A 233 14.05 9.42 -16.92
N LEU A 234 14.05 8.78 -15.75
CA LEU A 234 15.16 8.84 -14.81
C LEU A 234 16.36 8.06 -15.34
N GLY A 235 17.57 8.61 -15.20
CA GLY A 235 18.81 7.87 -15.49
C GLY A 235 19.06 6.75 -14.48
N GLU A 236 19.98 5.82 -14.79
CA GLU A 236 20.32 4.69 -13.89
C GLU A 236 20.74 5.17 -12.49
N ASP A 237 21.65 6.15 -12.41
CA ASP A 237 22.10 6.74 -11.15
C ASP A 237 20.96 7.38 -10.34
N GLU A 238 20.00 8.01 -11.02
CA GLU A 238 18.83 8.65 -10.40
C GLU A 238 17.85 7.60 -9.87
N LEU A 239 17.62 6.55 -10.65
CA LEU A 239 16.80 5.40 -10.28
C LEU A 239 17.39 4.66 -9.08
N ASP A 240 18.70 4.41 -9.08
CA ASP A 240 19.40 3.75 -7.97
C ASP A 240 19.37 4.58 -6.69
N ALA A 241 19.48 5.91 -6.81
CA ALA A 241 19.33 6.82 -5.68
C ALA A 241 17.91 6.77 -5.10
N LEU A 242 16.89 6.76 -5.96
CA LEU A 242 15.48 6.68 -5.55
C LEU A 242 15.18 5.36 -4.85
N ARG A 243 15.62 4.23 -5.43
CA ARG A 243 15.50 2.89 -4.85
C ARG A 243 16.25 2.77 -3.54
N ALA A 244 17.46 3.33 -3.42
CA ALA A 244 18.23 3.29 -2.17
C ALA A 244 17.50 4.01 -1.01
N MET A 245 16.81 5.12 -1.29
CA MET A 245 16.00 5.81 -0.27
C MET A 245 14.76 4.99 0.11
N TYR A 246 14.06 4.44 -0.87
CA TYR A 246 12.91 3.57 -0.67
C TYR A 246 13.27 2.32 0.17
N ASP A 247 14.34 1.62 -0.20
CA ASP A 247 14.81 0.43 0.51
C ASP A 247 15.26 0.74 1.93
N ALA A 248 15.87 1.91 2.16
CA ALA A 248 16.26 2.36 3.49
C ALA A 248 15.04 2.66 4.38
N GLU A 249 13.93 3.13 3.81
CA GLU A 249 12.66 3.27 4.53
C GLU A 249 12.05 1.92 4.86
N ILE A 250 11.97 0.99 3.91
CA ILE A 250 11.53 -0.40 4.18
C ILE A 250 12.33 -0.96 5.35
N ARG A 251 13.65 -0.81 5.33
CA ARG A 251 14.53 -1.32 6.38
C ARG A 251 14.29 -0.69 7.75
N TYR A 252 13.95 0.60 7.79
CA TYR A 252 13.58 1.27 9.02
C TYR A 252 12.22 0.78 9.55
N THR A 253 11.25 0.62 8.65
CA THR A 253 9.91 0.15 9.00
C THR A 253 9.93 -1.29 9.49
N ASP A 254 10.72 -2.16 8.87
CA ASP A 254 10.97 -3.55 9.31
C ASP A 254 11.48 -3.63 10.77
N GLU A 255 12.37 -2.70 11.18
CA GLU A 255 12.80 -2.59 12.58
C GLU A 255 11.67 -2.09 13.50
N CYS A 256 10.73 -1.30 12.99
CA CYS A 256 9.54 -0.88 13.73
C CYS A 256 8.54 -2.02 13.87
N VAL A 257 8.33 -2.84 12.83
CA VAL A 257 7.52 -4.06 12.86
C VAL A 257 8.01 -4.99 13.96
N ARG A 258 9.31 -5.33 13.97
CA ARG A 258 9.93 -6.16 15.03
C ARG A 258 9.61 -5.65 16.44
N ARG A 259 9.68 -4.34 16.64
CA ARG A 259 9.43 -3.72 17.95
C ARG A 259 7.97 -3.71 18.36
N LEU A 260 7.04 -3.68 17.40
CA LEU A 260 5.61 -3.77 17.66
C LEU A 260 5.23 -5.21 18.00
N LEU A 261 5.68 -6.18 17.20
CA LEU A 261 5.47 -7.61 17.45
C LEU A 261 5.98 -8.03 18.82
N ALA A 262 7.23 -7.67 19.16
CA ALA A 262 7.79 -7.96 20.49
C ALA A 262 7.01 -7.30 21.65
N ALA A 263 6.20 -6.27 21.39
CA ALA A 263 5.35 -5.67 22.42
C ALA A 263 4.02 -6.42 22.59
N VAL A 264 3.44 -6.95 21.50
CA VAL A 264 2.23 -7.79 21.56
C VAL A 264 2.56 -9.15 22.16
N GLU A 265 3.63 -9.81 21.69
CA GLU A 265 4.11 -11.10 22.21
C GLU A 265 4.55 -11.02 23.69
N GLY A 266 4.82 -9.82 24.19
CA GLY A 266 5.21 -9.59 25.59
C GLY A 266 4.04 -9.20 26.50
N MET A 267 2.80 -9.20 26.01
CA MET A 267 1.62 -8.84 26.82
C MET A 267 1.29 -9.92 27.84
N ASP A 268 1.08 -11.15 27.36
CA ASP A 268 0.78 -12.34 28.15
C ASP A 268 1.20 -13.62 27.39
N ASP A 269 0.79 -14.79 27.89
CA ASP A 269 1.16 -16.09 27.33
C ASP A 269 0.23 -16.56 26.18
N ARG A 270 -0.66 -15.71 25.66
CA ARG A 270 -1.53 -16.10 24.54
C ARG A 270 -0.75 -16.28 23.26
N GLU A 271 -1.27 -17.15 22.41
CA GLU A 271 -0.86 -17.23 21.02
C GLU A 271 -1.08 -15.88 20.32
N VAL A 272 -0.19 -15.53 19.39
CA VAL A 272 -0.29 -14.31 18.57
C VAL A 272 -0.32 -14.72 17.10
N VAL A 273 -1.47 -14.53 16.45
CA VAL A 273 -1.61 -14.64 15.00
C VAL A 273 -1.16 -13.32 14.38
N VAL A 274 -0.18 -13.39 13.47
CA VAL A 274 0.44 -12.21 12.86
C VAL A 274 0.30 -12.26 11.35
N VAL A 275 -0.04 -11.13 10.74
CA VAL A 275 0.06 -10.87 9.31
C VAL A 275 0.92 -9.63 9.08
N VAL A 276 1.90 -9.73 8.19
CA VAL A 276 2.66 -8.59 7.66
C VAL A 276 2.55 -8.57 6.15
N THR A 277 2.05 -7.47 5.59
CA THR A 277 1.81 -7.32 4.15
C THR A 277 1.99 -5.88 3.68
N ALA A 278 1.77 -5.62 2.39
CA ALA A 278 1.62 -4.29 1.82
C ALA A 278 0.21 -4.10 1.25
N ASP A 279 -0.25 -2.86 1.14
CA ASP A 279 -1.52 -2.51 0.49
C ASP A 279 -1.43 -2.48 -1.03
N HIS A 280 -0.30 -2.03 -1.56
CA HIS A 280 0.07 -2.08 -2.97
C HIS A 280 1.60 -1.97 -3.09
N GLY A 281 2.11 -2.01 -4.33
CA GLY A 281 3.51 -1.76 -4.67
C GLY A 281 3.73 -0.35 -5.24
N GLU A 282 4.82 -0.16 -5.96
CA GLU A 282 5.26 1.17 -6.41
C GLU A 282 6.00 1.10 -7.77
N LEU A 283 5.78 2.08 -8.66
CA LEU A 283 6.55 2.19 -9.92
C LEU A 283 7.72 3.17 -9.76
N PHE A 284 8.86 2.81 -10.34
CA PHE A 284 10.08 3.61 -10.37
C PHE A 284 10.47 4.08 -11.80
N GLY A 285 9.62 3.84 -12.78
CA GLY A 285 9.84 4.22 -14.18
C GLY A 285 9.30 3.19 -15.17
N GLU A 286 8.91 2.00 -14.68
CA GLU A 286 8.22 1.00 -15.48
C GLU A 286 6.99 1.62 -16.16
N TYR A 287 6.77 1.25 -17.43
CA TYR A 287 5.68 1.78 -18.26
C TYR A 287 5.69 3.31 -18.46
N GLY A 288 6.82 3.99 -18.18
CA GLY A 288 6.92 5.44 -18.20
C GLY A 288 6.22 6.13 -17.02
N LEU A 289 5.94 5.37 -15.97
CA LEU A 289 5.16 5.81 -14.81
C LEU A 289 5.99 5.80 -13.53
N LEU A 290 5.58 6.66 -12.60
CA LEU A 290 6.17 6.78 -11.28
C LEU A 290 5.07 6.76 -10.24
N GLY A 291 5.33 6.11 -9.12
CA GLY A 291 4.33 5.93 -8.08
C GLY A 291 3.26 4.89 -8.48
N HIS A 292 2.11 4.90 -7.80
CA HIS A 292 0.97 4.02 -8.11
C HIS A 292 -0.04 4.62 -9.10
N LYS A 293 0.37 4.88 -10.34
CA LYS A 293 -0.49 5.57 -11.34
C LYS A 293 -0.95 4.64 -12.47
N PHE A 294 -2.13 4.93 -13.02
CA PHE A 294 -2.74 4.41 -14.27
C PHE A 294 -2.90 2.90 -14.52
N VAL A 295 -2.13 2.02 -13.87
CA VAL A 295 -2.06 0.61 -14.27
C VAL A 295 -2.32 -0.36 -13.11
N LEU A 296 -2.75 -1.57 -13.45
CA LEU A 296 -2.89 -2.70 -12.53
C LEU A 296 -1.90 -3.80 -12.96
N LYS A 297 -0.61 -3.63 -12.65
CA LYS A 297 0.48 -4.57 -13.00
C LYS A 297 1.09 -5.19 -11.73
N ASP A 298 1.86 -6.26 -11.87
CA ASP A 298 2.45 -6.96 -10.72
C ASP A 298 3.33 -6.02 -9.86
N GLU A 299 3.98 -5.01 -10.43
CA GLU A 299 4.76 -4.01 -9.66
C GLU A 299 3.92 -3.18 -8.68
N LEU A 300 2.61 -3.06 -8.93
CA LEU A 300 1.67 -2.37 -8.04
C LEU A 300 0.76 -3.32 -7.27
N THR A 301 0.50 -4.50 -7.80
CA THR A 301 -0.51 -5.40 -7.22
C THR A 301 0.09 -6.61 -6.54
N ARG A 302 1.26 -7.12 -6.92
CA ARG A 302 1.91 -8.23 -6.21
C ARG A 302 2.66 -7.70 -4.99
N VAL A 303 2.21 -8.10 -3.81
CA VAL A 303 2.67 -7.55 -2.52
C VAL A 303 3.25 -8.66 -1.65
N PRO A 304 4.18 -8.34 -0.72
CA PRO A 304 4.65 -9.33 0.24
C PRO A 304 3.50 -9.75 1.17
N MET A 305 3.50 -11.01 1.60
CA MET A 305 2.57 -11.52 2.60
C MET A 305 3.28 -12.57 3.45
N VAL A 306 3.45 -12.26 4.73
CA VAL A 306 3.98 -13.19 5.73
C VAL A 306 2.93 -13.38 6.81
N THR A 307 2.69 -14.64 7.19
CA THR A 307 1.78 -14.99 8.27
C THR A 307 2.49 -15.84 9.32
N SER A 308 2.13 -15.68 10.60
CA SER A 308 2.55 -16.53 11.72
C SER A 308 1.31 -16.97 12.50
N GLY A 309 1.24 -18.23 12.92
CA GLY A 309 0.08 -18.78 13.62
C GLY A 309 -1.11 -19.14 12.71
N LEU A 310 -0.88 -19.29 11.40
CA LEU A 310 -1.85 -19.78 10.41
C LEU A 310 -1.28 -21.03 9.73
N ASP A 311 -1.48 -22.20 10.34
CA ASP A 311 -0.77 -23.45 10.00
C ASP A 311 -1.22 -24.16 8.71
N ASP A 312 -1.98 -23.50 7.83
CA ASP A 312 -2.76 -24.21 6.81
C ASP A 312 -2.22 -24.12 5.37
N VAL A 313 -1.25 -23.25 5.03
CA VAL A 313 -0.84 -23.06 3.62
C VAL A 313 0.60 -22.57 3.42
N ALA A 314 1.50 -23.48 3.09
CA ALA A 314 2.81 -23.15 2.52
C ALA A 314 2.88 -23.63 1.05
N ASP A 315 2.29 -22.87 0.13
CA ASP A 315 2.40 -23.11 -1.32
C ASP A 315 2.45 -21.79 -2.12
N ASP A 316 2.51 -21.92 -3.45
CA ASP A 316 2.58 -20.82 -4.42
C ASP A 316 1.21 -20.38 -4.92
N ARG A 317 0.12 -20.68 -4.20
CA ARG A 317 -1.24 -20.32 -4.63
C ARG A 317 -1.43 -18.82 -4.72
N LEU A 318 -2.41 -18.43 -5.54
CA LEU A 318 -2.85 -17.04 -5.63
C LEU A 318 -3.70 -16.66 -4.41
N VAL A 319 -3.25 -15.65 -3.68
CA VAL A 319 -3.89 -15.14 -2.45
C VAL A 319 -4.21 -13.65 -2.60
N GLN A 320 -5.22 -13.17 -1.92
CA GLN A 320 -5.47 -11.73 -1.72
C GLN A 320 -5.75 -11.48 -0.24
N HIS A 321 -5.65 -10.23 0.19
CA HIS A 321 -5.81 -9.88 1.61
C HIS A 321 -7.12 -10.37 2.26
N ALA A 322 -8.22 -10.38 1.51
CA ALA A 322 -9.52 -10.81 1.99
C ALA A 322 -9.51 -12.29 2.40
N ASP A 323 -8.78 -13.15 1.67
CA ASP A 323 -8.61 -14.58 2.00
C ASP A 323 -8.00 -14.77 3.38
N VAL A 324 -6.92 -14.03 3.65
CA VAL A 324 -6.17 -14.16 4.91
C VAL A 324 -7.01 -13.63 6.05
N MET A 325 -7.71 -12.51 5.85
CA MET A 325 -8.61 -11.97 6.85
C MET A 325 -9.79 -12.89 7.16
N GLU A 326 -10.39 -13.50 6.13
CA GLU A 326 -11.45 -14.51 6.28
C GLU A 326 -10.94 -15.72 7.07
N THR A 327 -9.76 -16.22 6.72
CA THR A 327 -9.12 -17.34 7.41
C THR A 327 -8.94 -17.07 8.90
N ILE A 328 -8.49 -15.86 9.25
CA ILE A 328 -8.32 -15.46 10.65
C ILE A 328 -9.65 -15.39 11.37
N LEU A 329 -10.67 -14.75 10.78
CA LEU A 329 -12.00 -14.65 11.37
C LEU A 329 -12.61 -16.04 11.57
N ASP A 330 -12.55 -16.92 10.57
CA ASP A 330 -13.02 -18.30 10.66
C ASP A 330 -12.31 -19.05 11.80
N ARG A 331 -10.97 -18.92 11.93
CA ARG A 331 -10.17 -19.55 13.00
C ARG A 331 -10.65 -19.14 14.38
N VAL A 332 -11.07 -17.88 14.57
CA VAL A 332 -11.53 -17.36 15.87
C VAL A 332 -13.04 -17.45 16.06
N GLY A 333 -13.76 -18.08 15.13
CA GLY A 333 -15.22 -18.25 15.18
C GLY A 333 -16.02 -16.97 14.88
N GLY A 334 -15.44 -16.06 14.11
CA GLY A 334 -16.05 -14.82 13.65
C GLY A 334 -17.10 -15.01 12.56
N ASP A 335 -17.96 -14.01 12.40
CA ASP A 335 -18.89 -13.96 11.29
C ASP A 335 -18.14 -13.52 10.01
N THR A 336 -18.22 -14.34 8.97
CA THR A 336 -17.68 -14.07 7.62
C THR A 336 -18.80 -13.85 6.60
N THR A 337 -20.05 -13.68 7.03
CA THR A 337 -21.19 -13.41 6.13
C THR A 337 -20.93 -12.17 5.28
N GLY A 338 -20.97 -12.34 3.95
CA GLY A 338 -20.73 -11.28 2.98
C GLY A 338 -19.27 -11.01 2.68
N PHE A 339 -18.33 -11.79 3.21
CA PHE A 339 -16.96 -11.83 2.70
C PHE A 339 -16.93 -12.42 1.29
N GLU A 340 -15.97 -11.94 0.51
CA GLU A 340 -15.71 -12.37 -0.87
C GLU A 340 -14.28 -12.92 -1.00
N GLY A 341 -13.57 -13.06 0.13
CA GLY A 341 -12.33 -13.80 0.21
C GLY A 341 -12.56 -15.29 -0.04
N ARG A 342 -11.46 -16.04 -0.05
CA ARG A 342 -11.50 -17.51 0.00
C ARG A 342 -10.54 -17.96 1.10
N PRO A 343 -11.02 -18.66 2.14
CA PRO A 343 -10.15 -19.03 3.25
C PRO A 343 -9.02 -19.92 2.76
N LEU A 344 -7.86 -19.84 3.40
CA LEU A 344 -6.64 -20.56 3.02
C LEU A 344 -6.82 -22.09 3.09
N SER A 345 -7.77 -22.59 3.88
CA SER A 345 -8.14 -24.02 3.89
C SER A 345 -8.90 -24.49 2.64
N ALA A 346 -9.44 -23.56 1.83
CA ALA A 346 -10.13 -23.87 0.59
C ALA A 346 -9.15 -24.29 -0.53
N PRO A 347 -9.64 -25.00 -1.57
CA PRO A 347 -8.83 -25.30 -2.75
C PRO A 347 -8.27 -24.03 -3.39
N PRO A 348 -7.02 -24.05 -3.90
CA PRO A 348 -6.43 -22.93 -4.63
C PRO A 348 -7.32 -22.41 -5.75
N ARG A 349 -7.33 -21.09 -5.93
CA ARG A 349 -8.06 -20.44 -7.03
C ARG A 349 -7.19 -20.30 -8.27
N GLU A 350 -7.84 -20.33 -9.43
CA GLU A 350 -7.18 -20.20 -10.74
C GLU A 350 -6.82 -18.74 -11.07
N PHE A 351 -7.50 -17.78 -10.45
CA PHE A 351 -7.27 -16.35 -10.69
C PHE A 351 -7.61 -15.48 -9.49
N VAL A 352 -7.08 -14.26 -9.50
CA VAL A 352 -7.39 -13.14 -8.60
C VAL A 352 -7.84 -11.93 -9.42
N VAL A 353 -8.53 -10.98 -8.79
CA VAL A 353 -8.99 -9.74 -9.44
C VAL A 353 -8.48 -8.52 -8.69
N SER A 354 -7.84 -7.61 -9.42
CA SER A 354 -7.52 -6.27 -8.96
C SER A 354 -8.32 -5.24 -9.75
N GLN A 355 -8.66 -4.14 -9.11
CA GLN A 355 -9.66 -3.19 -9.57
C GLN A 355 -9.17 -1.76 -9.35
N ASP A 356 -9.44 -0.90 -10.33
CA ASP A 356 -9.20 0.53 -10.24
C ASP A 356 -10.28 1.34 -10.96
N HIS A 357 -10.46 2.57 -10.49
CA HIS A 357 -11.49 3.50 -10.96
C HIS A 357 -10.86 4.71 -11.65
N GLU A 358 -11.71 5.50 -12.31
CA GLU A 358 -11.39 6.65 -13.15
C GLU A 358 -10.17 7.45 -12.66
N THR A 359 -9.22 7.68 -13.57
CA THR A 359 -8.04 8.48 -13.25
C THR A 359 -8.24 9.96 -13.60
N ASP A 360 -8.06 10.85 -12.61
CA ASP A 360 -8.04 12.30 -12.85
C ASP A 360 -6.82 12.73 -13.68
N LEU A 361 -7.08 13.17 -14.91
CA LEU A 361 -6.07 13.61 -15.87
C LEU A 361 -5.67 15.08 -15.72
N GLU A 362 -6.47 15.88 -15.00
CA GLU A 362 -6.25 17.32 -14.90
C GLU A 362 -4.83 17.69 -14.39
N PRO A 363 -4.25 17.03 -13.37
CA PRO A 363 -2.89 17.31 -12.93
C PRO A 363 -1.83 17.13 -14.03
N TYR A 364 -2.00 16.16 -14.92
CA TYR A 364 -1.05 15.86 -16.00
C TYR A 364 -1.19 16.86 -17.15
N HIS A 365 -2.43 17.16 -17.57
CA HIS A 365 -2.69 18.14 -18.62
C HIS A 365 -2.24 19.56 -18.27
N ARG A 366 -2.19 19.92 -16.98
CA ARG A 366 -1.59 21.21 -16.53
C ARG A 366 -0.11 21.31 -16.87
N HIS A 367 0.61 20.20 -16.92
CA HIS A 367 2.03 20.16 -17.26
C HIS A 367 2.27 19.92 -18.75
N ASN A 368 1.45 19.10 -19.38
CA ASN A 368 1.48 18.83 -20.82
C ASN A 368 0.06 18.62 -21.36
N PRO A 369 -0.53 19.60 -22.07
CA PRO A 369 -1.86 19.46 -22.68
C PRO A 369 -1.97 18.34 -23.70
N ASP A 370 -0.84 17.92 -24.28
CA ASP A 370 -0.74 16.84 -25.26
C ASP A 370 -0.24 15.53 -24.63
N PHE A 371 -0.45 15.33 -23.32
CA PHE A 371 -0.07 14.10 -22.62
C PHE A 371 -0.75 12.89 -23.29
N ASP A 372 0.05 11.93 -23.73
CA ASP A 372 -0.46 10.73 -24.39
C ASP A 372 -1.07 9.78 -23.37
N ILE A 373 -2.39 9.67 -23.44
CA ILE A 373 -3.20 8.81 -22.59
C ILE A 373 -3.60 7.50 -23.29
N ALA A 374 -3.31 7.34 -24.58
CA ALA A 374 -3.71 6.18 -25.35
C ALA A 374 -3.22 4.84 -24.76
N PRO A 375 -2.03 4.74 -24.12
CA PRO A 375 -1.59 3.50 -23.49
C PRO A 375 -2.44 3.07 -22.28
N PHE A 376 -3.15 3.99 -21.61
CA PHE A 376 -3.75 3.71 -20.30
C PHE A 376 -5.25 3.44 -20.38
N HIS A 377 -5.72 2.55 -19.49
CA HIS A 377 -7.15 2.40 -19.22
C HIS A 377 -7.55 3.52 -18.26
N LEU A 378 -8.56 4.32 -18.62
CA LEU A 378 -8.91 5.53 -17.87
C LEU A 378 -10.25 5.44 -17.14
N GLY A 379 -11.13 4.52 -17.53
CA GLY A 379 -12.39 4.24 -16.83
C GLY A 379 -12.25 3.14 -15.79
N ASP A 380 -13.35 2.46 -15.50
CA ASP A 380 -13.38 1.29 -14.61
C ASP A 380 -12.59 0.15 -15.24
N VAL A 381 -11.43 -0.15 -14.67
CA VAL A 381 -10.59 -1.27 -15.11
C VAL A 381 -10.64 -2.40 -14.09
N SER A 382 -10.86 -3.60 -14.60
CA SER A 382 -10.70 -4.84 -13.84
C SER A 382 -9.60 -5.68 -14.46
N ALA A 383 -8.68 -6.16 -13.63
CA ALA A 383 -7.55 -6.97 -14.03
C ALA A 383 -7.69 -8.39 -13.44
N LEU A 384 -7.88 -9.38 -14.31
CA LEU A 384 -7.82 -10.80 -13.94
C LEU A 384 -6.37 -11.28 -14.03
N ARG A 385 -5.85 -11.92 -12.99
CA ARG A 385 -4.49 -12.45 -12.94
C ARG A 385 -4.53 -13.94 -12.57
N THR A 386 -4.08 -14.81 -13.47
CA THR A 386 -3.89 -16.25 -13.22
C THR A 386 -2.46 -16.51 -12.73
N ALA A 387 -1.91 -17.73 -12.82
CA ALA A 387 -0.47 -17.95 -12.62
C ALA A 387 0.37 -17.41 -13.81
N ASP A 388 -0.12 -17.60 -15.03
CA ASP A 388 0.65 -17.37 -16.26
C ASP A 388 0.18 -16.16 -17.08
N TYR A 389 -1.03 -15.65 -16.82
CA TYR A 389 -1.65 -14.59 -17.63
C TYR A 389 -2.22 -13.46 -16.78
N ARG A 390 -2.18 -12.24 -17.35
CA ARG A 390 -2.91 -11.07 -16.83
C ARG A 390 -3.77 -10.51 -17.94
N LEU A 391 -5.06 -10.35 -17.68
CA LEU A 391 -6.02 -9.75 -18.59
C LEU A 391 -6.50 -8.43 -18.01
N HIS A 392 -6.45 -7.34 -18.78
CA HIS A 392 -7.09 -6.07 -18.45
C HIS A 392 -8.33 -5.89 -19.31
N ASP A 393 -9.46 -5.56 -18.70
CA ASP A 393 -10.69 -5.20 -19.41
C ASP A 393 -11.21 -3.86 -18.88
N SER A 394 -11.33 -2.88 -19.77
CA SER A 394 -11.89 -1.55 -19.50
C SER A 394 -12.50 -0.98 -20.78
N ASP A 395 -13.68 -0.39 -20.71
CA ASP A 395 -14.28 0.42 -21.80
C ASP A 395 -14.28 -0.22 -23.20
N GLY A 396 -14.36 -1.54 -23.29
CA GLY A 396 -14.35 -2.26 -24.58
C GLY A 396 -12.96 -2.45 -25.19
N ARG A 397 -11.90 -2.15 -24.42
CA ARG A 397 -10.52 -2.56 -24.68
C ARG A 397 -10.17 -3.73 -23.76
N THR A 398 -9.71 -4.81 -24.36
CA THR A 398 -9.21 -5.99 -23.67
C THR A 398 -7.76 -6.21 -24.07
N GLU A 399 -6.87 -6.33 -23.10
CA GLU A 399 -5.44 -6.60 -23.32
C GLU A 399 -5.05 -7.85 -22.54
N LEU A 400 -4.23 -8.71 -23.14
CA LEU A 400 -3.75 -9.94 -22.53
C LEU A 400 -2.23 -9.92 -22.46
N PHE A 401 -1.67 -10.25 -21.30
CA PHE A 401 -0.23 -10.30 -21.07
C PHE A 401 0.16 -11.72 -20.61
N GLU A 402 1.19 -12.28 -21.24
CA GLU A 402 1.80 -13.56 -20.88
C GLU A 402 2.99 -13.31 -19.95
N LEU A 403 2.93 -13.82 -18.73
CA LEU A 403 3.90 -13.45 -17.70
C LEU A 403 5.22 -14.21 -17.83
N PRO A 404 6.34 -13.60 -17.42
CA PRO A 404 6.44 -12.35 -16.65
C PRO A 404 6.34 -11.05 -17.47
N ASP A 405 6.24 -11.11 -18.80
CA ASP A 405 6.14 -9.91 -19.64
C ASP A 405 4.76 -9.26 -19.51
N GLN A 406 4.74 -8.03 -19.02
CA GLN A 406 3.53 -7.25 -18.83
C GLN A 406 3.48 -6.03 -19.76
N THR A 407 4.36 -5.95 -20.75
CA THR A 407 4.48 -4.82 -21.69
C THR A 407 3.95 -5.14 -23.08
N THR A 408 3.95 -6.42 -23.50
CA THR A 408 3.50 -6.85 -24.82
C THR A 408 2.06 -7.35 -24.76
N ASP A 409 1.13 -6.69 -25.45
CA ASP A 409 -0.24 -7.19 -25.60
C ASP A 409 -0.28 -8.37 -26.58
N ARG A 410 -0.81 -9.49 -26.10
CA ARG A 410 -0.96 -10.79 -26.77
C ARG A 410 -2.42 -11.10 -27.09
N SER A 411 -3.33 -10.16 -26.86
CA SER A 411 -4.78 -10.35 -27.08
C SER A 411 -5.12 -10.81 -28.51
N GLY A 412 -4.36 -10.32 -29.51
CA GLY A 412 -4.50 -10.70 -30.91
C GLY A 412 -3.80 -12.02 -31.30
N ASP A 413 -2.87 -12.50 -30.48
CA ASP A 413 -2.06 -13.70 -30.77
C ASP A 413 -2.81 -14.99 -30.37
N ASP A 414 -3.59 -14.94 -29.28
CA ASP A 414 -4.47 -16.04 -28.83
C ASP A 414 -5.88 -15.51 -28.48
N PRO A 415 -6.74 -15.32 -29.50
CA PRO A 415 -8.10 -14.82 -29.30
C PRO A 415 -8.97 -15.76 -28.46
N ASP A 416 -8.79 -17.08 -28.58
CA ASP A 416 -9.60 -18.07 -27.85
C ASP A 416 -9.30 -18.04 -26.34
N LEU A 417 -8.02 -17.88 -25.96
CA LEU A 417 -7.64 -17.67 -24.57
C LEU A 417 -8.15 -16.32 -24.05
N THR A 418 -7.96 -15.25 -24.83
CA THR A 418 -8.41 -13.90 -24.47
C THR A 418 -9.91 -13.87 -24.21
N ASP A 419 -10.71 -14.43 -25.11
CA ASP A 419 -12.17 -14.47 -24.99
C ASP A 419 -12.63 -15.30 -23.80
N ARG A 420 -11.96 -16.43 -23.51
CA ARG A 420 -12.25 -17.22 -22.31
C ARG A 420 -11.97 -16.45 -21.03
N LEU A 421 -10.79 -15.86 -20.89
CA LEU A 421 -10.43 -15.11 -19.67
C LEU A 421 -11.32 -13.88 -19.50
N ALA A 422 -11.64 -13.18 -20.58
CA ALA A 422 -12.57 -12.06 -20.55
C ALA A 422 -13.99 -12.49 -20.17
N ALA A 423 -14.47 -13.64 -20.67
CA ALA A 423 -15.74 -14.20 -20.26
C ALA A 423 -15.74 -14.61 -18.76
N THR A 424 -14.66 -15.21 -18.27
CA THR A 424 -14.48 -15.53 -16.84
C THR A 424 -14.53 -14.27 -15.99
N LEU A 425 -13.80 -13.21 -16.37
CA LEU A 425 -13.81 -11.93 -15.64
C LEU A 425 -15.20 -11.30 -15.64
N ARG A 426 -15.92 -11.30 -16.77
CA ARG A 426 -17.29 -10.75 -16.84
C ARG A 426 -18.27 -11.53 -15.97
N ALA A 427 -18.20 -12.86 -16.01
CA ALA A 427 -19.04 -13.70 -15.15
C ALA A 427 -18.73 -13.47 -13.65
N TRP A 428 -17.44 -13.27 -13.31
CA TRP A 428 -17.04 -12.92 -11.96
C TRP A 428 -17.59 -11.54 -11.55
N LEU A 429 -17.50 -10.53 -12.43
CA LEU A 429 -18.06 -9.21 -12.19
C LEU A 429 -19.57 -9.25 -12.00
N ASP A 430 -20.30 -10.00 -12.82
CA ASP A 430 -21.76 -10.15 -12.70
C ASP A 430 -22.19 -10.76 -11.34
N ASP A 431 -21.32 -11.56 -10.71
CA ASP A 431 -21.56 -12.18 -9.39
C ASP A 431 -21.21 -11.25 -8.21
N HIS A 432 -20.28 -10.31 -8.42
CA HIS A 432 -19.76 -9.40 -7.38
C HIS A 432 -20.29 -7.98 -7.51
N ASP A 433 -20.94 -7.63 -8.61
CA ASP A 433 -21.57 -6.32 -8.81
C ASP A 433 -22.89 -6.28 -8.03
N ARG A 434 -22.89 -5.60 -6.88
CA ARG A 434 -24.11 -5.36 -6.09
C ARG A 434 -25.03 -4.43 -6.87
N ASP A 435 -25.89 -5.00 -7.72
CA ASP A 435 -27.03 -4.35 -8.39
C ASP A 435 -26.77 -2.86 -8.69
N ARG A 436 -25.65 -2.56 -9.40
CA ARG A 436 -25.46 -1.26 -10.03
C ARG A 436 -26.70 -1.03 -10.86
N PRO A 437 -27.50 0.03 -10.63
CA PRO A 437 -28.55 0.37 -11.56
C PRO A 437 -27.84 0.52 -12.91
N VAL A 438 -28.13 -0.40 -13.84
CA VAL A 438 -27.62 -0.43 -15.21
C VAL A 438 -28.16 0.81 -15.91
N ALA A 439 -27.65 1.99 -15.55
CA ALA A 439 -27.73 3.18 -16.36
C ALA A 439 -26.72 2.97 -17.47
N ARG A 440 -27.17 2.19 -18.46
CA ARG A 440 -26.54 1.97 -19.76
C ARG A 440 -25.68 3.16 -20.15
N ARG A 441 -24.41 2.87 -20.45
CA ARG A 441 -23.63 3.43 -21.56
C ARG A 441 -24.43 4.44 -22.38
N ALA A 442 -24.41 5.68 -21.94
CA ALA A 442 -24.87 6.82 -22.70
C ALA A 442 -23.76 7.86 -22.61
N THR A 443 -23.04 7.99 -23.70
CA THR A 443 -22.08 9.03 -24.01
C THR A 443 -22.68 10.41 -23.74
N THR A 444 -22.44 10.98 -22.56
CA THR A 444 -22.47 12.44 -22.36
C THR A 444 -21.69 12.80 -21.09
N PRO A 445 -20.71 13.73 -21.15
CA PRO A 445 -19.97 14.15 -19.96
C PRO A 445 -20.91 14.95 -19.06
N LYS A 446 -21.35 14.34 -17.95
CA LYS A 446 -21.95 15.11 -16.86
C LYS A 446 -20.82 15.81 -16.12
N ARG A 447 -20.66 17.11 -16.41
CA ARG A 447 -19.89 18.04 -15.58
C ARG A 447 -20.33 17.87 -14.12
N CYS A 448 -19.45 17.35 -13.28
CA CYS A 448 -19.51 17.53 -11.83
C CYS A 448 -19.24 19.02 -11.51
N ALA A 449 -20.22 19.87 -11.79
CA ALA A 449 -20.22 21.27 -11.41
C ALA A 449 -20.78 21.40 -9.98
N ASN A 450 -19.90 21.27 -8.99
CA ASN A 450 -19.89 22.12 -7.79
C ASN A 450 -18.65 21.82 -6.95
N THR A 451 -17.50 22.29 -7.44
CA THR A 451 -16.29 22.43 -6.64
C THR A 451 -16.49 23.56 -5.62
N SER A 452 -16.67 23.21 -4.35
CA SER A 452 -16.22 24.12 -3.28
C SER A 452 -14.68 24.05 -3.24
N PRO A 453 -13.97 25.18 -3.38
CA PRO A 453 -12.52 25.20 -3.49
C PRO A 453 -11.92 25.15 -2.09
N ILE A 454 -11.67 23.95 -1.57
CA ILE A 454 -10.86 23.76 -0.36
C ILE A 454 -9.59 22.95 -0.67
N TRP A 455 -9.50 22.35 -1.86
CA TRP A 455 -8.38 21.50 -2.30
C TRP A 455 -7.25 22.23 -3.04
N ALA A 456 -7.22 23.58 -3.04
CA ALA A 456 -6.22 24.36 -3.80
C ALA A 456 -5.40 25.36 -2.96
N THR A 457 -5.34 25.21 -1.64
CA THR A 457 -4.62 26.18 -0.79
C THR A 457 -3.80 25.50 0.30
N SER A 458 -2.67 24.93 -0.11
CA SER A 458 -1.45 24.96 0.72
C SER A 458 -0.15 25.07 -0.09
N GLU A 459 -0.20 25.03 -1.43
CA GLU A 459 1.00 25.11 -2.31
C GLU A 459 1.46 26.54 -2.68
N ARG A 460 0.91 27.58 -2.05
CA ARG A 460 1.36 28.97 -2.31
C ARG A 460 2.35 29.46 -1.28
N ARG A 461 3.61 29.10 -1.49
CA ARG A 461 4.80 29.97 -1.49
C ARG A 461 6.04 29.10 -1.27
N LEU A 462 6.78 28.86 -2.34
CA LEU A 462 8.25 28.88 -2.40
C LEU A 462 8.68 28.54 -3.85
N HIS A 463 8.28 29.39 -4.80
CA HIS A 463 8.87 29.36 -6.14
C HIS A 463 10.12 30.24 -6.17
N ARG A 464 11.28 29.58 -6.23
CA ARG A 464 12.44 30.03 -7.03
C ARG A 464 13.04 28.79 -7.72
N PRO A 465 12.79 28.57 -9.02
CA PRO A 465 13.51 27.55 -9.78
C PRO A 465 14.91 28.08 -10.16
N ASP A 466 15.81 27.14 -10.51
CA ASP A 466 17.16 27.35 -11.09
C ASP A 466 18.38 27.38 -10.16
N ALA A 467 18.61 26.30 -9.40
CA ALA A 467 19.93 26.04 -8.79
C ALA A 467 20.50 24.62 -8.99
N TYR A 468 19.73 23.66 -9.51
CA TYR A 468 20.18 22.26 -9.57
C TYR A 468 21.27 22.01 -10.64
N ARG A 469 21.24 22.72 -11.78
CA ARG A 469 22.20 22.49 -12.89
C ARG A 469 23.57 23.16 -12.74
N SER A 470 23.78 24.07 -11.77
CA SER A 470 25.07 24.80 -11.65
C SER A 470 26.10 24.14 -10.74
N ARG A 471 25.72 23.15 -9.91
CA ARG A 471 26.63 22.52 -8.93
C ARG A 471 27.34 21.25 -9.39
N MET A 472 26.93 20.62 -10.50
CA MET A 472 27.61 19.43 -11.03
C MET A 472 28.75 19.73 -12.03
N ARG A 473 28.97 20.99 -12.43
CA ARG A 473 29.99 21.35 -13.45
C ARG A 473 31.33 21.86 -12.90
N SER A 474 31.53 21.95 -11.59
CA SER A 474 32.76 22.51 -10.99
C SER A 474 33.73 21.49 -10.36
N ALA A 475 33.54 20.19 -10.55
CA ALA A 475 34.43 19.15 -9.99
C ALA A 475 35.36 18.46 -11.01
N ARG A 476 35.65 19.11 -12.15
CA ARG A 476 36.69 18.66 -13.10
C ARG A 476 37.53 19.85 -13.57
N ALA A 477 38.54 20.23 -12.78
CA ALA A 477 39.82 20.81 -13.25
C ALA A 477 40.62 21.38 -12.07
N VAL A 478 41.36 20.55 -11.32
CA VAL A 478 42.68 20.92 -10.75
C VAL A 478 43.50 19.65 -10.55
N HIS A 479 44.23 19.22 -11.58
CA HIS A 479 45.48 18.46 -11.46
C HIS A 479 46.23 18.57 -12.80
N VAL A 480 47.02 19.63 -12.92
CA VAL A 480 48.39 19.65 -13.46
C VAL A 480 49.15 20.74 -12.71
#